data_AF-A0A951JZ49-F1
#
_entry.id   AF-A0A951JZ49-F1
#
_cell.length_a   1.000
_cell.length_b   1.000
_cell.length_c   1.000
_cell.angle_alpha   90.00
_cell.angle_beta   90.00
_cell.angle_gamma   90.00
#
_symmetry.space_group_name_H-M   'P 1'
#
loop_
_entity.id
_entity.type
_entity.pdbx_description
1 polymer ?
#
loop_
_entity_poly.entity_id
_entity_poly.type
_entity_poly.pdbx_seq_one_letter_code
_entity_poly.pdbx_strand_id
1 'polypeptide(L)'
;MLPLIWTVFAVLAVGGFLMMAAYWLDVQDRPDLTLRARLAWSAGILLFPITIPAYAFAGGPGWPLFLRVASFVPAVAMGLFLAFVFGVFG
;
A
#
# COMPACT_ATOMS: atom_id res chain seq x y z
N MET A 1 8.13 -22.21 12.52
CA MET A 1 7.18 -21.24 11.89
C MET A 1 7.87 -19.96 11.46
N LEU A 2 8.82 -19.45 12.24
CA LEU A 2 9.54 -18.19 11.97
C LEU A 2 10.11 -18.04 10.54
N PRO A 3 10.81 -19.04 9.93
CA PRO A 3 11.35 -18.89 8.58
C PRO A 3 10.27 -18.68 7.51
N LEU A 4 9.14 -19.40 7.62
CA LEU A 4 8.01 -19.26 6.70
C LEU A 4 7.38 -17.86 6.81
N ILE A 5 7.15 -17.39 8.03
CA ILE A 5 6.57 -16.06 8.28
C ILE A 5 7.47 -14.96 7.73
N TRP A 6 8.79 -15.10 7.86
CA TRP A 6 9.76 -14.18 7.26
C TRP A 6 9.71 -14.16 5.73
N THR A 7 9.63 -15.33 5.09
CA THR A 7 9.49 -15.40 3.63
C THR A 7 8.20 -14.72 3.17
N VAL A 8 7.07 -15.00 3.84
CA VAL A 8 5.78 -14.37 3.55
C VAL A 8 5.86 -12.86 3.73
N PHE A 9 6.43 -12.38 4.85
CA PHE A 9 6.64 -10.97 5.09
C PHE A 9 7.50 -10.32 4.00
N ALA A 10 8.63 -10.92 3.63
CA ALA A 10 9.52 -10.36 2.61
C ALA A 10 8.82 -10.21 1.25
N VAL A 11 8.08 -11.23 0.81
CA VAL A 11 7.32 -11.18 -0.44
C VAL A 11 6.26 -10.09 -0.38
N LEU A 12 5.52 -9.99 0.72
CA LEU A 12 4.49 -8.96 0.90
C LEU A 12 5.08 -7.56 1.04
N ALA A 13 6.27 -7.41 1.64
CA ALA A 13 6.94 -6.12 1.75
C ALA A 13 7.39 -5.61 0.37
N VAL A 14 7.98 -6.48 -0.45
CA VAL A 14 8.34 -6.14 -1.84
C VAL A 14 7.09 -5.82 -2.65
N GLY A 15 6.05 -6.66 -2.58
CA GLY A 15 4.77 -6.38 -3.24
C GLY A 15 4.13 -5.08 -2.76
N GLY A 16 4.22 -4.80 -1.46
CA GLY A 16 3.71 -3.57 -0.86
C GLY A 16 4.45 -2.33 -1.38
N PHE A 17 5.77 -2.40 -1.53
CA PHE A 17 6.55 -1.34 -2.13
C PHE A 17 6.15 -1.08 -3.60
N LEU A 18 5.92 -2.14 -4.38
CA LEU A 18 5.42 -2.00 -5.75
C LEU A 18 4.05 -1.32 -5.78
N MET A 19 3.16 -1.62 -4.83
CA MET A 19 1.86 -0.95 -4.71
C MET A 19 1.99 0.54 -4.35
N MET A 20 2.95 0.89 -3.48
CA MET A 20 3.25 2.28 -3.15
C MET A 20 3.75 3.07 -4.37
N ALA A 21 4.61 2.45 -5.19
CA ALA A 21 5.08 3.05 -6.43
C ALA A 21 3.94 3.22 -7.46
N ALA A 22 3.12 2.19 -7.65
CA ALA A 22 1.97 2.23 -8.55
C ALA A 22 0.97 3.33 -8.15
N TYR A 23 0.67 3.44 -6.85
CA TYR A 23 -0.11 4.53 -6.28
C TYR A 23 0.46 5.90 -6.62
N TRP A 24 1.75 6.10 -6.36
CA TRP A 24 2.37 7.41 -6.54
C TRP A 24 2.42 7.82 -8.02
N LEU A 25 2.75 6.89 -8.91
CA LEU A 25 2.74 7.11 -10.36
C LEU A 25 1.34 7.47 -10.86
N ASP A 26 0.33 6.72 -10.44
CA ASP A 26 -1.05 6.99 -10.84
C ASP A 26 -1.54 8.37 -10.35
N VAL A 27 -1.16 8.77 -9.13
CA VAL A 27 -1.39 10.14 -8.63
C VAL A 27 -0.68 11.18 -9.50
N GLN A 28 0.51 10.91 -10.06
CA GLN A 28 1.21 11.83 -10.98
C GLN A 28 0.61 11.85 -12.40
N ASP A 29 -0.03 10.77 -12.84
CA ASP A 29 -0.60 10.69 -14.19
C ASP A 29 -2.03 11.24 -14.28
N ARG A 30 -2.68 11.46 -13.14
CA ARG A 30 -4.05 11.99 -13.13
C ARG A 30 -4.15 13.43 -13.65
N PRO A 31 -4.87 13.68 -14.76
CA PRO A 31 -4.99 15.02 -15.34
C PRO A 31 -6.00 15.90 -14.60
N ASP A 32 -6.92 15.30 -13.84
CA ASP A 32 -8.02 15.99 -13.17
C ASP A 32 -7.62 16.58 -11.80
N LEU A 33 -6.46 16.18 -11.27
CA LEU A 33 -5.95 16.70 -10.00
C LEU A 33 -5.26 18.05 -10.17
N THR A 34 -5.66 19.03 -9.34
CA THR A 34 -4.88 20.26 -9.16
C THR A 34 -3.52 19.95 -8.52
N LEU A 35 -2.53 20.85 -8.69
CA LEU A 35 -1.20 20.67 -8.10
C LEU A 35 -1.26 20.43 -6.57
N ARG A 36 -2.11 21.17 -5.86
CA ARG A 36 -2.29 21.01 -4.40
C ARG A 36 -2.87 19.64 -4.05
N ALA A 37 -3.88 19.17 -4.78
CA ALA A 37 -4.47 17.86 -4.57
C ALA A 37 -3.46 16.75 -4.86
N ARG A 38 -2.66 16.90 -5.93
CA ARG A 38 -1.57 15.96 -6.27
C ARG A 38 -0.54 15.86 -5.15
N LEU A 39 -0.09 16.99 -4.61
CA LEU A 39 0.84 17.01 -3.47
C LEU A 39 0.23 16.37 -2.21
N ALA A 40 -1.05 16.65 -1.91
CA ALA A 40 -1.74 16.05 -0.78
C ALA A 40 -1.86 14.52 -0.91
N TRP A 41 -2.22 14.02 -2.08
CA TRP A 41 -2.23 12.59 -2.37
C TRP A 41 -0.82 11.99 -2.29
N SER A 42 0.19 12.64 -2.87
CA SER A 42 1.59 12.18 -2.73
C SER A 42 2.02 12.09 -1.26
N ALA A 43 1.68 13.06 -0.42
CA ALA A 43 1.95 13.02 1.02
C ALA A 43 1.18 11.89 1.73
N GLY A 44 0.03 11.48 1.19
CA GLY A 44 -0.74 10.34 1.66
C GLY A 44 0.05 9.03 1.70
N ILE A 45 1.13 8.90 0.93
CA ILE A 45 2.02 7.72 0.98
C ILE A 45 2.62 7.48 2.38
N LEU A 46 2.71 8.50 3.24
CA LEU A 46 3.20 8.34 4.61
C LEU A 46 2.24 7.51 5.48
N LEU A 47 0.98 7.43 5.07
CA LEU A 47 -0.07 6.62 5.71
C LEU A 47 -0.51 5.48 4.78
N PHE A 48 0.45 4.95 3.99
CA PHE A 48 0.21 3.98 2.93
C PHE A 48 -0.67 2.76 3.28
N PRO A 49 -0.67 2.20 4.51
CA PRO A 49 -1.55 1.07 4.83
C PRO A 49 -3.03 1.42 4.72
N ILE A 50 -3.39 2.69 4.84
CA ILE A 50 -4.77 3.19 4.83
C ILE A 50 -5.06 3.96 3.55
N THR A 51 -4.15 4.85 3.15
CA THR A 51 -4.38 5.77 2.04
C THR A 51 -4.38 5.09 0.69
N ILE A 52 -3.58 4.03 0.47
CA ILE A 52 -3.56 3.31 -0.82
C ILE A 52 -4.88 2.55 -1.04
N PRO A 53 -5.42 1.78 -0.07
CA PRO A 53 -6.77 1.24 -0.21
C PRO A 53 -7.85 2.31 -0.38
N ALA A 54 -7.82 3.37 0.43
CA ALA A 54 -8.78 4.46 0.32
C ALA A 54 -8.74 5.08 -1.09
N TYR A 55 -7.56 5.29 -1.65
CA TYR A 55 -7.37 5.76 -3.01
C TYR A 55 -7.91 4.76 -4.04
N ALA A 56 -7.56 3.48 -3.94
CA ALA A 56 -7.96 2.46 -4.89
C ALA A 56 -9.49 2.25 -4.98
N PHE A 57 -10.22 2.40 -3.87
CA PHE A 57 -11.67 2.20 -3.82
C PHE A 57 -12.49 3.49 -3.91
N ALA A 58 -12.01 4.59 -3.32
CA ALA A 58 -12.77 5.84 -3.20
C ALA A 58 -12.09 7.05 -3.88
N GLY A 59 -10.80 6.96 -4.21
CA GLY A 59 -10.05 8.07 -4.83
C GLY A 59 -10.40 8.33 -6.30
N GLY A 60 -11.16 7.45 -6.96
CA GLY A 60 -11.48 7.53 -8.39
C GLY A 60 -10.41 7.07 -9.42
N PRO A 61 -9.30 6.37 -9.07
CA PRO A 61 -8.24 6.04 -10.03
C PRO A 61 -8.57 4.94 -11.06
N GLY A 62 -9.81 4.44 -11.10
CA GLY A 62 -10.21 3.45 -12.10
C GLY A 62 -9.45 2.12 -12.04
N TRP A 63 -8.71 1.83 -10.96
CA TRP A 63 -7.91 0.61 -10.86
C TRP A 63 -8.75 -0.64 -11.11
N PRO A 64 -8.23 -1.64 -11.85
CA PRO A 64 -8.88 -2.93 -12.00
C PRO A 64 -8.98 -3.64 -10.64
N LEU A 65 -9.98 -4.51 -10.49
CA LEU A 65 -10.31 -5.14 -9.20
C LEU A 65 -9.11 -5.81 -8.52
N PHE A 66 -8.25 -6.48 -9.29
CA PHE A 66 -7.07 -7.15 -8.74
C PHE A 66 -6.09 -6.16 -8.09
N LEU A 67 -5.87 -4.97 -8.68
CA LEU A 67 -5.03 -3.93 -8.08
C LEU A 67 -5.69 -3.29 -6.85
N ARG A 68 -7.02 -3.17 -6.86
CA ARG A 68 -7.76 -2.72 -5.67
C ARG A 68 -7.60 -3.69 -4.51
N VAL A 69 -7.66 -5.00 -4.76
CA VAL A 69 -7.39 -6.00 -3.71
C VAL A 69 -5.91 -5.97 -3.31
N ALA A 70 -4.99 -5.87 -4.28
CA ALA A 70 -3.56 -5.78 -4.01
C ALA A 70 -3.18 -4.53 -3.22
N SER A 71 -3.99 -3.47 -3.24
CA SER A 71 -3.77 -2.25 -2.43
C SER A 71 -3.67 -2.50 -0.92
N PHE A 72 -4.18 -3.64 -0.44
CA PHE A 72 -4.07 -4.04 0.97
C PHE A 72 -2.74 -4.76 1.30
N VAL A 73 -1.96 -5.19 0.31
CA VAL A 73 -0.66 -5.88 0.53
C VAL A 73 0.27 -5.10 1.47
N PRO A 74 0.48 -3.78 1.29
CA PRO A 74 1.28 -3.00 2.23
C PRO A 74 0.75 -3.03 3.67
N ALA A 75 -0.57 -3.02 3.86
CA ALA A 75 -1.20 -3.08 5.18
C ALA A 75 -1.00 -4.44 5.84
N VAL A 76 -1.12 -5.53 5.07
CA VAL A 76 -0.84 -6.88 5.57
C VAL A 76 0.64 -7.03 5.94
N ALA A 77 1.56 -6.54 5.10
CA ALA A 77 2.99 -6.55 5.39
C ALA A 77 3.32 -5.80 6.68
N MET A 78 2.74 -4.61 6.87
CA MET A 78 2.86 -3.83 8.11
C MET A 78 2.28 -4.59 9.31
N GLY A 79 1.10 -5.21 9.17
CA GLY A 79 0.48 -6.00 10.22
C GLY A 79 1.35 -7.18 10.66
N LEU A 80 1.94 -7.91 9.71
CA LEU A 80 2.88 -9.00 9.99
C LEU A 80 4.13 -8.50 10.72
N PHE A 81 4.69 -7.37 10.27
CA PHE A 81 5.83 -6.74 10.94
C PHE A 81 5.51 -6.36 12.38
N LEU A 82 4.37 -5.71 12.62
CA LEU A 82 3.94 -5.32 13.96
C LEU A 82 3.70 -6.55 14.85
N ALA A 83 3.02 -7.58 14.33
CA ALA A 83 2.80 -8.81 15.07
C ALA A 83 4.12 -9.51 15.45
N PHE A 84 5.13 -9.48 14.58
CA PHE A 84 6.47 -9.92 14.92
C PHE A 84 7.12 -9.07 16.02
N VAL A 85 7.08 -7.73 15.89
CA VAL A 85 7.64 -6.80 16.89
C VAL A 85 7.04 -7.01 18.29
N PHE A 86 5.75 -7.32 18.36
CA PHE A 86 5.04 -7.60 19.61
C PHE A 86 5.12 -9.07 20.07
N GLY A 87 5.90 -9.91 19.41
CA GLY A 87 6.16 -11.28 19.85
C GLY A 87 5.01 -12.27 19.62
N VAL A 88 4.05 -11.95 18.74
CA VAL A 88 2.88 -12.82 18.44
C VAL A 88 3.32 -14.14 17.79
N PHE A 89 4.44 -14.14 17.07
CA PHE A 89 4.96 -15.29 16.34
C PHE A 89 6.20 -15.95 17.00
N GLY A 90 6.41 -15.67 18.30
CA GLY A 90 7.49 -16.24 19.12
C GLY A 90 7.44 -17.76 19.21
#